data_AF-A0A914EZW3-F1
#
_entry.id   AF-A0A914EZW3-F1
#
_cell.length_a   1.000
_cell.length_b   1.000
_cell.length_c   1.000
_cell.angle_alpha   90.00
_cell.angle_beta   90.00
_cell.angle_gamma   90.00
#
_symmetry.space_group_name_H-M   'P 1'
#
loop_
_entity.id
_entity.type
_entity.pdbx_description
1 polymer ?
#
loop_
_entity_poly.entity_id
_entity_poly.type
_entity_poly.pdbx_seq_one_letter_code
_entity_poly.pdbx_strand_id
1 'polypeptide(L)' 'MVIHGTPEKKGKGFHIDLLKKNGDIALHFNPRFDEKAIVRNSLISNEWGNEERGGKMVLKKANEFVIEIRNEASGFQVS' A
#
# COMPACT_ATOMS: atom_id res chain seq x y z
N MET A 1 -11.03 5.60 -4.52
CA MET A 1 -11.05 4.31 -5.25
C MET A 1 -11.20 3.19 -4.25
N VAL A 2 -11.96 2.14 -4.57
CA VAL A 2 -12.19 0.98 -3.70
C VAL A 2 -11.60 -0.26 -4.36
N ILE A 3 -10.85 -1.05 -3.60
CA ILE A 3 -10.15 -2.26 -4.05
C ILE A 3 -10.59 -3.42 -3.15
N HIS A 4 -11.11 -4.47 -3.77
CA HIS A 4 -11.43 -5.73 -3.13
C HIS A 4 -10.34 -6.76 -3.46
N GLY A 5 -9.94 -7.56 -2.50
CA GLY A 5 -8.96 -8.61 -2.74
C GLY A 5 -8.81 -9.58 -1.59
N THR A 6 -8.20 -10.71 -1.89
CA THR A 6 -7.86 -11.74 -0.90
C THR A 6 -6.37 -12.06 -1.04
N PRO A 7 -5.53 -11.75 -0.03
CA PRO A 7 -4.11 -12.05 -0.11
C PRO A 7 -3.89 -13.56 -0.12
N GLU A 8 -2.89 -14.01 -0.86
CA GLU A 8 -2.58 -15.43 -0.94
C GLU A 8 -2.24 -16.04 0.42
N LYS A 9 -2.67 -17.28 0.65
CA LYS A 9 -2.40 -18.03 1.90
C LYS A 9 -0.91 -18.15 2.22
N LYS A 10 -0.07 -18.31 1.19
CA LYS A 10 1.39 -18.48 1.30
C LYS A 10 2.17 -17.22 0.90
N GLY A 11 1.49 -16.13 0.50
CA GLY A 11 2.13 -14.89 0.08
C GLY A 11 2.89 -14.22 1.22
N LYS A 12 4.00 -13.54 0.90
CA LYS A 12 4.76 -12.72 1.86
C LYS A 12 4.19 -11.32 2.01
N GLY A 13 3.52 -10.82 0.99
CA GLY A 13 2.90 -9.51 0.95
C GLY A 13 2.26 -9.27 -0.42
N PHE A 14 1.75 -8.06 -0.61
CA PHE A 14 1.34 -7.54 -1.92
C PHE A 14 1.61 -6.03 -1.93
N HIS A 15 1.47 -5.38 -3.08
CA HIS A 15 1.51 -3.92 -3.14
C HIS A 15 0.43 -3.38 -4.08
N ILE A 16 0.06 -2.12 -3.84
CA ILE A 16 -0.80 -1.32 -4.69
C ILE A 16 -0.03 -0.05 -5.00
N ASP A 17 0.20 0.20 -6.28
CA ASP A 17 0.88 1.41 -6.75
C ASP A 17 -0.10 2.34 -7.45
N LEU A 18 -0.10 3.60 -7.03
CA LEU A 18 -0.80 4.69 -7.74
C LEU A 18 0.22 5.48 -8.57
N LEU A 19 0.21 5.26 -9.87
CA LEU A 19 1.17 5.85 -10.79
C LEU A 19 0.71 7.21 -11.31
N LYS A 20 1.69 8.11 -11.50
CA LYS A 20 1.54 9.32 -12.31
C LYS A 20 1.76 8.99 -13.79
N LYS A 21 1.37 9.91 -14.69
CA LYS A 21 1.56 9.75 -16.15
C LYS A 21 3.02 9.55 -16.57
N ASN A 22 3.97 10.08 -15.79
CA ASN A 22 5.41 9.95 -16.07
C ASN A 22 6.02 8.65 -15.51
N GLY A 23 5.23 7.77 -14.90
CA GLY A 23 5.71 6.51 -14.33
C GLY A 23 6.13 6.58 -12.86
N ASP A 24 6.21 7.77 -12.25
CA ASP A 24 6.44 7.90 -10.81
C ASP A 24 5.31 7.22 -10.02
N ILE A 25 5.65 6.65 -8.86
CA ILE A 25 4.68 6.09 -7.93
C ILE A 25 4.37 7.15 -6.87
N ALA A 26 3.17 7.74 -6.95
CA ALA A 26 2.69 8.71 -5.97
C ALA A 26 2.38 8.07 -4.61
N LEU A 27 1.92 6.80 -4.62
CA LEU A 27 1.68 6.00 -3.43
C LEU A 27 2.02 4.54 -3.72
N HIS A 28 3.00 4.00 -3.02
CA HIS A 28 3.30 2.58 -2.91
C HIS A 28 2.74 2.09 -1.58
N PHE A 29 1.64 1.35 -1.60
CA PHE A 29 1.05 0.75 -0.40
C PHE A 29 1.42 -0.72 -0.34
N ASN A 30 2.25 -1.12 0.62
CA ASN A 30 2.88 -2.43 0.64
C ASN A 30 2.76 -3.14 1.99
N PRO A 31 1.66 -3.90 2.19
CA PRO A 31 1.54 -4.83 3.31
C PRO A 31 2.56 -5.97 3.21
N ARG A 32 3.46 -6.05 4.19
CA ARG A 32 4.48 -7.09 4.35
C ARG A 32 4.12 -7.96 5.57
N PHE A 33 3.59 -9.16 5.32
CA PHE A 33 3.08 -10.04 6.38
C PHE A 33 4.18 -10.63 7.27
N ASP A 34 5.37 -10.84 6.70
CA ASP A 34 6.56 -11.31 7.41
C ASP A 34 7.12 -10.25 8.37
N GLU A 35 7.12 -8.98 7.96
CA GLU A 35 7.50 -7.85 8.81
C GLU A 35 6.38 -7.41 9.78
N LYS A 36 5.16 -7.94 9.60
CA LYS A 36 3.94 -7.51 10.32
C LYS A 36 3.71 -5.99 10.21
N ALA A 37 4.02 -5.42 9.05
CA ALA A 37 3.97 -3.98 8.80
C ALA A 37 3.24 -3.65 7.49
N ILE A 38 2.67 -2.44 7.44
CA ILE A 38 2.17 -1.84 6.21
C ILE A 38 3.07 -0.67 5.89
N VAL A 39 3.94 -0.87 4.89
CA VAL A 39 4.89 0.15 4.43
C VAL A 39 4.21 1.04 3.41
N ARG A 40 4.38 2.36 3.53
CA ARG A 40 4.03 3.31 2.47
C ARG A 40 5.26 4.08 2.04
N ASN A 41 5.32 4.39 0.75
CA ASN A 41 6.39 5.22 0.19
C ASN A 41 5.92 5.88 -1.12
N SER A 42 6.77 6.70 -1.70
CA SER A 42 6.70 7.20 -3.06
C SER A 42 7.98 6.86 -3.81
N LEU A 43 7.88 6.62 -5.12
CA LEU A 43 9.02 6.49 -6.02
C LEU A 43 9.00 7.68 -6.98
N ILE A 44 10.01 8.54 -6.90
CA ILE A 44 10.10 9.75 -7.73
C ILE A 44 11.45 9.72 -8.43
N SER A 45 11.45 9.84 -9.76
CA SER A 45 12.70 9.78 -10.55
C SER A 45 13.53 8.51 -10.29
N ASN A 46 12.86 7.37 -10.11
CA ASN A 46 13.44 6.07 -9.74
C ASN A 46 14.14 6.00 -8.37
N GLU A 47 13.89 6.97 -7.49
CA GLU A 47 14.39 6.96 -6.11
C GLU A 47 13.25 6.80 -5.11
N TRP A 48 13.42 5.86 -4.17
CA TRP A 48 12.49 5.67 -3.06
C TRP A 48 12.67 6.78 -2.03
N GLY A 49 11.55 7.31 -1.53
CA GLY A 49 11.56 8.20 -0.38
C GLY A 49 11.77 7.47 0.95
N ASN A 50 11.51 8.17 2.05
CA ASN A 50 11.52 7.58 3.38
C ASN A 50 10.30 6.69 3.60
N GLU A 51 10.51 5.46 4.07
CA GLU A 51 9.42 4.55 4.38
C GLU A 51 8.58 5.03 5.57
N GLU A 52 7.27 5.04 5.40
CA GLU A 52 6.32 5.19 6.50
C GLU A 52 5.79 3.84 6.96
N ARG A 53 5.97 3.52 8.25
CA ARG A 53 5.65 2.20 8.84
C ARG A 53 4.60 2.24 9.95
N GLY A 54 3.95 3.40 10.16
CA GLY A 54 3.00 3.59 11.26
C GLY A 54 1.74 2.73 11.15
N GLY A 55 1.19 2.32 12.30
CA GLY A 55 -0.04 1.54 12.39
C GLY A 55 0.17 0.05 12.64
N LYS A 56 -0.93 -0.68 12.80
CA LYS A 56 -0.93 -2.14 13.02
C LYS A 56 -1.29 -2.86 11.72
N MET A 57 -0.70 -4.03 11.51
CA MET A 57 -1.15 -4.94 10.46
C MET A 57 -2.59 -5.41 10.71
N VAL A 58 -3.55 -4.86 9.96
CA VAL A 58 -4.97 -5.22 10.01
C VAL A 58 -5.35 -6.29 8.98
N LEU A 59 -4.55 -6.45 7.94
CA LEU A 59 -4.76 -7.42 6.87
C LEU A 59 -4.34 -8.83 7.29
N LYS A 60 -5.06 -9.83 6.81
CA LYS A 60 -4.80 -11.26 7.10
C LYS A 60 -4.68 -12.04 5.79
N LYS A 61 -3.76 -13.00 5.76
CA LYS A 61 -3.61 -13.92 4.62
C LYS A 61 -4.87 -14.77 4.47
N ALA A 62 -5.29 -15.02 3.23
CA ALA A 62 -6.49 -15.79 2.88
C ALA A 62 -7.83 -15.23 3.42
N ASN A 63 -7.84 -13.98 3.89
CA ASN A 63 -9.06 -13.26 4.24
C ASN A 63 -9.30 -12.15 3.23
N GLU A 64 -10.55 -11.93 2.86
CA GLU A 64 -10.92 -10.79 2.04
C GLU A 64 -10.63 -9.47 2.78
N PHE A 65 -10.22 -8.46 2.01
CA PHE A 65 -10.13 -7.08 2.44
C PHE A 65 -10.91 -6.19 1.47
N VAL A 66 -11.29 -5.03 2.00
CA VAL A 66 -11.69 -3.86 1.21
C VAL A 66 -10.74 -2.74 1.61
N ILE A 67 -10.10 -2.12 0.63
CA ILE A 67 -9.25 -0.93 0.83
C ILE A 67 -9.88 0.22 0.06
N GLU A 68 -10.13 1.32 0.76
CA GLU A 68 -10.51 2.59 0.14
C GLU A 68 -9.31 3.54 0.18
N ILE A 69 -8.97 4.10 -0.99
CA ILE A 69 -7.97 5.16 -1.10
C ILE A 69 -8.65 6.45 -1.56
N ARG A 70 -8.56 7.49 -0.74
CA ARG A 70 -9.03 8.84 -1.05
C ARG A 70 -7.84 9.78 -1.25
N ASN A 71 -7.92 10.58 -2.31
CA ASN A 71 -6.95 11.65 -2.56
C ASN A 71 -7.48 12.94 -1.93
N GLU A 72 -6.90 13.34 -0.81
CA GLU A 72 -7.26 14.56 -0.09
C GLU A 72 -6.21 15.65 -0.29
N ALA A 73 -6.52 16.89 0.09
CA ALA A 73 -5.62 18.03 -0.10
C ALA A 73 -4.27 17.86 0.61
N SER A 74 -4.22 17.15 1.75
CA SER A 74 -3.01 16.92 2.55
C SER A 74 -2.31 15.60 2.26
N GLY A 75 -2.84 14.77 1.36
CA GLY A 75 -2.28 13.46 1.03
C GLY A 75 -3.32 12.38 0.81
N PHE A 76 -2.86 11.13 0.73
CA PHE A 76 -3.76 9.99 0.57
C PHE A 76 -4.25 9.48 1.92
N GLN A 77 -5.57 9.36 2.05
CA GLN A 77 -6.17 8.59 3.13
C GLN A 77 -6.39 7.15 2.66
N VAL A 78 -5.94 6.19 3.46
CA VAL A 78 -6.16 4.75 3.25
C VAL A 78 -6.96 4.19 4.41
N SER A 79 -8.09 3.55 4.14
CA SER A 79 -9.00 2.95 5.14
C SER A 79 -9.47 1.56 4.75
#